data_AF-A0AB37QP19-F1
#
_entry.id   AF-A0AB37QP19-F1
#
_cell.length_a   1.000
_cell.length_b   1.000
_cell.length_c   1.000
_cell.angle_alpha   90.00
_cell.angle_beta   90.00
_cell.angle_gamma   90.00
#
_symmetry.space_group_name_H-M   'P 1'
#
loop_
_entity.id
_entity.type
_entity.pdbx_description
1 polymer ?
#
loop_
_entity_poly.entity_id
_entity_poly.type
_entity_poly.pdbx_seq_one_letter_code
_entity_poly.pdbx_strand_id
1 'polypeptide(L)'
;GSRCDIQDLQLKALKTEPPKPYTEGTLVKAMKTIAKLVKDPRLAQKLKETTGIGTEATRAGTIQSLIDRGSLIKKGRALRATEAAFSLIDAVPPAVADPGTTAIWEQALTMIEQGTLTLDDFIARQSSWITRLVDQYKATTLSIK
;
A
#
# COMPACT_ATOMS: atom_id res chain seq x y z
N GLY A 1 -7.46 -31.20 42.34
CA GLY A 1 -6.75 -31.04 41.07
C GLY A 1 -5.52 -31.92 41.10
N SER A 2 -5.28 -32.70 40.05
CA SER A 2 -4.14 -33.63 39.97
C SER A 2 -2.84 -32.88 39.67
N ARG A 3 -1.75 -33.29 40.34
CA ARG A 3 -0.38 -32.88 40.03
C ARG A 3 0.18 -33.84 38.99
N CYS A 4 0.85 -33.29 37.98
CA CYS A 4 1.59 -34.06 36.97
C CYS A 4 3.02 -33.54 36.92
N ASP A 5 3.98 -34.46 36.88
CA ASP A 5 5.40 -34.16 36.76
C ASP A 5 5.79 -34.02 35.29
N ILE A 6 6.67 -33.06 34.98
CA ILE A 6 7.19 -32.85 33.63
C ILE A 6 8.15 -34.01 33.31
N GLN A 7 7.80 -34.79 32.28
CA GLN A 7 8.55 -36.01 31.91
C GLN A 7 9.73 -35.73 30.98
N ASP A 8 9.68 -34.67 30.18
CA ASP A 8 10.75 -34.32 29.24
C ASP A 8 10.75 -32.82 28.91
N LEU A 9 11.93 -32.28 28.61
CA LEU A 9 12.15 -30.90 28.19
C LEU A 9 13.03 -30.87 26.95
N GLN A 10 12.43 -30.58 25.79
CA GLN A 10 13.17 -30.37 24.55
C GLN A 10 13.39 -28.89 24.25
N LEU A 11 14.67 -28.51 24.15
CA LEU A 11 15.07 -27.20 23.63
C LEU A 11 14.98 -27.19 22.10
N LYS A 12 14.02 -26.42 21.55
CA LYS A 12 13.91 -26.18 20.12
C LYS A 12 14.66 -24.91 19.73
N ALA A 13 15.80 -25.08 19.08
CA ALA A 13 16.50 -23.98 18.42
C ALA A 13 15.76 -23.60 17.13
N LEU A 14 15.05 -22.46 17.16
CA LEU A 14 14.32 -21.93 16.00
C LEU A 14 15.02 -20.68 15.45
N LYS A 15 14.86 -20.44 14.15
CA LYS A 15 15.36 -19.25 13.46
C LYS A 15 14.23 -18.57 12.68
N THR A 16 14.23 -17.25 12.65
CA THR A 16 13.30 -16.47 11.82
C THR A 16 13.72 -16.51 10.36
N GLU A 17 12.76 -16.66 9.47
CA GLU A 17 12.97 -16.57 8.03
C GLU A 17 12.56 -15.18 7.51
N PRO A 18 13.22 -14.66 6.46
CA PRO A 18 12.77 -13.44 5.82
C PRO A 18 11.38 -13.64 5.18
N PRO A 19 10.58 -12.57 5.03
CA PRO A 19 9.29 -12.65 4.36
C PRO A 19 9.42 -13.22 2.95
N LYS A 20 8.50 -14.11 2.60
CA LYS A 20 8.44 -14.65 1.24
C LYS A 20 8.08 -13.53 0.26
N PRO A 21 8.67 -13.53 -0.96
CA PRO A 21 8.31 -12.56 -1.98
C PRO A 21 6.83 -12.69 -2.35
N TYR A 22 6.22 -11.58 -2.77
CA TYR A 22 4.87 -11.62 -3.30
C TYR A 22 4.82 -12.43 -4.60
N THR A 23 3.78 -13.24 -4.78
CA THR A 23 3.22 -13.64 -6.07
C THR A 23 2.07 -12.69 -6.44
N GLU A 24 1.56 -12.74 -7.67
CA GLU A 24 0.36 -11.97 -8.07
C GLU A 24 -0.81 -12.17 -7.11
N GLY A 25 -1.16 -13.42 -6.78
CA GLY A 25 -2.26 -13.71 -5.87
C GLY A 25 -2.03 -13.17 -4.45
N THR A 26 -0.81 -13.28 -3.94
CA THR A 26 -0.51 -12.70 -2.61
C THR A 26 -0.45 -11.18 -2.62
N LEU A 27 -0.09 -10.55 -3.75
CA LEU A 27 -0.10 -9.10 -3.91
C LEU A 27 -1.53 -8.58 -3.99
N VAL A 28 -2.42 -9.23 -4.75
CA VAL A 28 -3.86 -8.93 -4.75
C VAL A 28 -4.44 -9.04 -3.34
N LYS A 29 -4.06 -10.09 -2.59
CA LYS A 29 -4.48 -10.25 -1.19
C LYS A 29 -3.92 -9.12 -0.30
N ALA A 30 -2.69 -8.68 -0.54
CA ALA A 30 -2.09 -7.56 0.18
C ALA A 30 -2.84 -6.25 -0.12
N MET A 31 -3.17 -5.97 -1.40
CA MET A 31 -3.98 -4.82 -1.80
C MET A 31 -5.35 -4.81 -1.11
N LYS A 32 -6.00 -5.97 -0.97
CA LYS A 32 -7.27 -6.12 -0.23
C LYS A 32 -7.14 -5.88 1.27
N THR A 33 -5.99 -6.22 1.86
CA THR A 33 -5.77 -6.19 3.32
C THR A 33 -4.80 -5.09 3.75
N ILE A 34 -4.60 -4.10 2.88
CA ILE A 34 -3.61 -3.03 3.02
C ILE A 34 -3.82 -2.17 4.28
N ALA A 35 -5.05 -2.14 4.81
CA ALA A 35 -5.38 -1.54 6.09
C ALA A 35 -4.45 -1.96 7.25
N LYS A 36 -3.86 -3.16 7.19
CA LYS A 36 -2.91 -3.66 8.21
C LYS A 36 -1.58 -2.88 8.23
N LEU A 37 -1.25 -2.18 7.15
CA LEU A 37 -0.03 -1.40 7.00
C LEU A 37 -0.24 0.09 7.35
N VAL A 38 -1.49 0.50 7.58
CA VAL A 38 -1.83 1.88 7.93
C VAL A 38 -1.81 2.05 9.44
N LYS A 39 -1.04 3.04 9.91
CA LYS A 39 -0.87 3.31 11.35
C LYS A 39 -2.09 3.99 11.97
N ASP A 40 -2.75 4.88 11.23
CA ASP A 40 -3.94 5.58 11.70
C ASP A 40 -5.15 4.62 11.71
N PRO A 41 -5.74 4.33 12.88
CA PRO A 41 -6.87 3.42 12.99
C PRO A 41 -8.10 3.87 12.18
N ARG A 42 -8.32 5.18 12.03
CA ARG A 42 -9.47 5.73 11.28
C ARG A 42 -9.30 5.48 9.79
N LEU A 43 -8.11 5.75 9.25
CA LEU A 43 -7.79 5.49 7.84
C LEU A 43 -7.77 3.99 7.54
N ALA A 44 -7.21 3.18 8.46
CA ALA A 44 -7.24 1.72 8.35
C ALA A 44 -8.68 1.19 8.33
N GLN A 45 -9.57 1.75 9.14
CA GLN A 45 -10.99 1.38 9.14
C GLN A 45 -11.67 1.70 7.81
N LYS A 46 -11.43 2.89 7.25
CA LYS A 46 -11.99 3.27 5.95
C LYS A 46 -11.52 2.32 4.83
N LEU A 47 -10.26 1.94 4.82
CA LEU A 47 -9.74 0.95 3.87
C LEU A 47 -10.36 -0.43 4.05
N LYS A 48 -10.78 -0.83 5.26
CA LYS A 48 -11.51 -2.09 5.44
C LYS A 48 -12.91 -2.02 4.81
N GLU A 49 -13.59 -0.89 4.98
CA GLU A 49 -14.91 -0.65 4.40
C GLU A 49 -14.87 -0.67 2.87
N THR A 50 -13.84 -0.07 2.27
CA THR A 50 -13.63 -0.06 0.80
C THR A 50 -12.94 -1.31 0.28
N THR A 51 -12.72 -2.32 1.14
CA THR A 51 -12.06 -3.58 0.79
C THR A 51 -10.61 -3.41 0.28
N GLY A 52 -9.90 -2.37 0.73
CA GLY A 52 -8.49 -2.11 0.48
C GLY A 52 -8.25 -1.06 -0.61
N ILE A 53 -7.13 -1.21 -1.34
CA ILE A 53 -6.82 -0.36 -2.50
C ILE A 53 -7.22 -1.04 -3.81
N GLY A 54 -7.85 -0.26 -4.68
CA GLY A 54 -8.45 -0.75 -5.93
C GLY A 54 -9.63 -1.69 -5.69
N THR A 55 -10.40 -1.92 -6.74
CA THR A 55 -11.54 -2.86 -6.73
C THR A 55 -11.12 -4.24 -7.23
N GLU A 56 -11.93 -5.27 -6.97
CA GLU A 56 -11.65 -6.63 -7.45
C GLU A 56 -11.37 -6.68 -8.96
N ALA A 57 -12.15 -5.94 -9.75
CA ALA A 57 -12.00 -5.86 -11.21
C ALA A 57 -10.71 -5.18 -11.69
N THR A 58 -10.10 -4.31 -10.87
CA THR A 58 -8.99 -3.44 -11.32
C THR A 58 -7.62 -3.88 -10.82
N ARG A 59 -7.55 -4.69 -9.75
CA ARG A 59 -6.27 -5.10 -9.14
C ARG A 59 -5.37 -5.89 -10.08
N ALA A 60 -5.91 -6.89 -10.77
CA ALA A 60 -5.14 -7.69 -11.72
C ALA A 60 -4.56 -6.81 -12.84
N GLY A 61 -5.39 -5.92 -13.41
CA GLY A 61 -4.96 -4.97 -14.45
C GLY A 61 -3.90 -3.98 -13.96
N THR A 62 -4.01 -3.51 -12.71
CA THR A 62 -3.00 -2.64 -12.10
C THR A 62 -1.65 -3.35 -11.96
N ILE A 63 -1.65 -4.58 -11.46
CA ILE A 63 -0.43 -5.38 -11.33
C ILE A 63 0.19 -5.64 -12.71
N GLN A 64 -0.63 -5.98 -13.70
CA GLN A 64 -0.16 -6.19 -15.07
C GLN A 64 0.46 -4.92 -15.64
N SER A 65 -0.17 -3.77 -15.42
CA SER A 65 0.36 -2.46 -15.86
C SER A 65 1.72 -2.14 -15.24
N LEU A 66 1.94 -2.49 -13.96
CA LEU A 66 3.24 -2.32 -13.30
C LEU A 66 4.32 -3.24 -13.88
N ILE A 67 3.93 -4.42 -14.37
CA ILE A 67 4.84 -5.34 -15.06
C ILE A 67 5.17 -4.82 -16.45
N ASP A 68 4.17 -4.39 -17.21
CA ASP A 68 4.33 -3.87 -18.56
C ASP A 68 5.20 -2.60 -18.59
N ARG A 69 5.10 -1.77 -17.54
CA ARG A 69 5.94 -0.57 -17.34
C ARG A 69 7.34 -0.88 -16.81
N GLY A 70 7.67 -2.14 -16.56
CA GLY A 70 8.98 -2.55 -16.05
C GLY A 70 9.24 -2.18 -14.59
N SER A 71 8.21 -1.82 -13.82
CA SER A 71 8.34 -1.57 -12.38
C SER A 71 8.38 -2.87 -11.58
N LEU A 72 7.69 -3.90 -12.07
CA LEU A 72 7.71 -5.25 -11.52
C LEU A 72 8.20 -6.25 -12.56
N ILE A 73 8.93 -7.27 -12.11
CA ILE A 73 9.37 -8.40 -12.94
C ILE A 73 8.93 -9.73 -12.31
N LYS A 74 8.61 -10.70 -13.17
CA LYS A 74 8.30 -12.07 -12.76
C LYS A 74 9.59 -12.90 -12.71
N LYS A 75 9.91 -13.49 -11.56
CA LYS A 75 10.96 -14.50 -11.38
C LYS A 75 10.32 -15.82 -10.96
N GLY A 76 9.97 -16.65 -11.94
CA GLY A 76 9.10 -17.80 -11.72
C GLY A 76 7.72 -17.32 -11.26
N ARG A 77 7.25 -17.79 -10.09
CA ARG A 77 5.98 -17.35 -9.49
C ARG A 77 6.09 -16.07 -8.66
N ALA A 78 7.30 -15.60 -8.36
CA ALA A 78 7.54 -14.43 -7.54
C ALA A 78 7.54 -13.15 -8.38
N LEU A 79 6.98 -12.08 -7.83
CA LEU A 79 7.11 -10.70 -8.28
C LEU A 79 8.24 -10.02 -7.52
N ARG A 80 9.05 -9.25 -8.23
CA ARG A 80 10.12 -8.41 -7.67
C ARG A 80 10.03 -7.02 -8.25
N ALA A 81 10.27 -6.00 -7.42
CA ALA A 81 10.47 -4.64 -7.91
C ALA A 81 11.84 -4.54 -8.60
N THR A 82 11.91 -3.71 -9.64
CA THR A 82 13.17 -3.38 -10.33
C THR A 82 13.93 -2.27 -9.59
N GLU A 83 15.21 -2.09 -9.91
CA GLU A 83 16.00 -0.97 -9.36
C GLU A 83 15.40 0.39 -9.72
N ALA A 84 14.86 0.51 -10.93
CA ALA A 84 14.11 1.69 -11.35
C ALA A 84 12.86 1.93 -10.49
N ALA A 85 12.15 0.88 -10.09
CA ALA A 85 11.00 1.00 -9.18
C ALA A 85 11.41 1.42 -7.76
N PHE A 86 12.53 0.91 -7.24
CA PHE A 86 13.08 1.38 -5.97
C PHE A 86 13.43 2.87 -6.04
N SER A 87 14.15 3.28 -7.08
CA SER A 87 14.52 4.69 -7.29
C SER A 87 13.29 5.59 -7.42
N LEU A 88 12.23 5.12 -8.08
CA LEU A 88 10.96 5.84 -8.19
C LEU A 88 10.29 6.01 -6.82
N ILE A 89 10.23 4.96 -6.01
CA ILE A 89 9.64 5.03 -4.67
C ILE A 89 10.46 5.92 -3.74
N ASP A 90 11.78 5.94 -3.88
CA ASP A 90 12.65 6.83 -3.11
C ASP A 90 12.50 8.30 -3.53
N ALA A 91 12.16 8.56 -4.79
CA ALA A 91 12.00 9.91 -5.34
C ALA A 91 10.61 10.51 -5.14
N VAL A 92 9.56 9.67 -5.06
CA VAL A 92 8.18 10.15 -4.95
C VAL A 92 7.88 10.67 -3.54
N PRO A 93 7.06 11.73 -3.37
CA PRO A 93 6.68 12.18 -2.05
C PRO A 93 6.05 11.05 -1.22
N PRO A 94 6.44 10.84 0.06
CA PRO A 94 5.92 9.75 0.89
C PRO A 94 4.39 9.72 0.98
N ALA A 95 3.75 10.90 0.97
CA ALA A 95 2.29 11.01 0.97
C ALA A 95 1.63 10.41 -0.27
N VAL A 96 2.31 10.34 -1.41
CA VAL A 96 1.77 9.74 -2.64
C VAL A 96 1.86 8.21 -2.58
N ALA A 97 2.88 7.67 -1.92
CA ALA A 97 3.08 6.23 -1.74
C ALA A 97 2.31 5.65 -0.53
N ASP A 98 1.76 6.49 0.34
CA ASP A 98 1.02 6.07 1.53
C ASP A 98 -0.40 5.58 1.18
N PRO A 99 -0.77 4.31 1.47
CA PRO A 99 -2.14 3.83 1.29
C PRO A 99 -3.16 4.59 2.14
N GLY A 100 -2.73 5.27 3.22
CA GLY A 100 -3.59 6.17 3.99
C GLY A 100 -4.16 7.32 3.14
N THR A 101 -3.39 7.86 2.21
CA THR A 101 -3.86 8.90 1.27
C THR A 101 -4.99 8.39 0.38
N THR A 102 -4.92 7.14 -0.08
CA THR A 102 -6.03 6.52 -0.83
C THR A 102 -7.30 6.44 0.03
N ALA A 103 -7.18 6.11 1.32
CA ALA A 103 -8.33 6.07 2.23
C ALA A 103 -9.06 7.43 2.34
N ILE A 104 -8.28 8.52 2.39
CA ILE A 104 -8.80 9.89 2.45
C ILE A 104 -9.58 10.21 1.17
N TRP A 105 -9.06 9.82 0.01
CA TRP A 105 -9.74 10.07 -1.27
C TRP A 105 -11.03 9.26 -1.38
N GLU A 106 -11.01 7.98 -1.02
CA GLU A 106 -12.23 7.16 -1.01
C GLU A 106 -13.30 7.73 -0.07
N GLN A 107 -12.90 8.29 1.07
CA GLN A 107 -13.81 9.01 1.96
C GLN A 107 -14.40 10.25 1.29
N ALA A 108 -13.58 11.07 0.63
CA ALA A 108 -14.05 12.24 -0.09
C ALA A 108 -15.01 11.85 -1.22
N LEU A 109 -14.71 10.80 -1.99
CA LEU A 109 -15.59 10.27 -3.03
C LEU A 109 -16.93 9.78 -2.45
N THR A 110 -16.90 9.11 -1.29
CA THR A 110 -18.13 8.71 -0.57
C THR A 110 -18.96 9.93 -0.17
N MET A 111 -18.31 11.01 0.32
CA MET A 111 -19.00 12.24 0.70
C MET A 111 -19.65 12.93 -0.50
N ILE A 112 -19.02 12.86 -1.68
CA ILE A 112 -19.60 13.37 -2.94
C ILE A 112 -20.83 12.56 -3.33
N GLU A 113 -20.75 11.22 -3.29
CA GLU A 113 -21.90 10.35 -3.54
C GLU A 113 -23.08 10.66 -2.61
N GLN A 114 -22.79 11.01 -1.35
CA GLN A 114 -23.78 11.39 -0.34
C GLN A 114 -24.26 12.86 -0.43
N GLY A 115 -23.68 13.66 -1.33
CA GLY A 115 -23.99 15.09 -1.47
C GLY A 115 -23.49 15.98 -0.31
N THR A 116 -22.59 15.48 0.53
CA THR A 116 -22.02 16.22 1.67
C THR A 116 -20.70 16.92 1.35
N LEU A 117 -20.12 16.64 0.18
CA LEU A 117 -18.98 17.34 -0.41
C LEU A 117 -19.29 17.60 -1.89
N THR A 118 -19.03 18.80 -2.40
CA THR A 118 -19.20 19.06 -3.83
C THR A 118 -18.00 18.55 -4.62
N LEU A 119 -18.22 18.20 -5.90
CA LEU A 119 -17.13 17.85 -6.80
C LEU A 119 -16.13 19.01 -6.95
N ASP A 120 -16.63 20.24 -7.03
CA ASP A 120 -15.78 21.43 -7.18
C ASP A 120 -14.88 21.64 -5.96
N ASP A 121 -15.41 21.47 -4.74
CA ASP A 121 -14.61 21.54 -3.52
C ASP A 121 -13.53 20.46 -3.47
N PHE A 122 -13.87 19.25 -3.90
CA PHE A 122 -12.90 18.16 -3.99
C PHE A 122 -11.78 18.51 -4.98
N ILE A 123 -12.11 18.90 -6.21
CA ILE A 123 -11.12 19.26 -7.24
C ILE A 123 -10.25 20.43 -6.81
N ALA A 124 -10.82 21.46 -6.16
CA ALA A 124 -10.06 22.59 -5.62
C ALA A 124 -9.04 22.13 -4.56
N ARG A 125 -9.44 21.25 -3.64
CA ARG A 125 -8.55 20.68 -2.61
C ARG A 125 -7.43 19.85 -3.22
N GLN A 126 -7.76 18.99 -4.19
CA GLN A 126 -6.77 18.15 -4.88
C GLN A 126 -5.77 18.99 -5.66
N SER A 127 -6.25 20.01 -6.38
CA SER A 127 -5.39 20.93 -7.14
C SER A 127 -4.43 21.66 -6.21
N SER A 128 -4.93 22.23 -5.11
CA SER A 128 -4.10 22.89 -4.10
C SER A 128 -3.07 21.96 -3.46
N TRP A 129 -3.44 20.70 -3.21
CA TRP A 129 -2.51 19.69 -2.68
C TRP A 129 -1.41 19.35 -3.68
N ILE A 130 -1.75 19.11 -4.95
CA ILE A 130 -0.78 18.83 -6.03
C ILE A 130 0.16 20.02 -6.23
N THR A 131 -0.35 21.26 -6.29
CA THR A 131 0.49 22.45 -6.45
C THR A 131 1.51 22.55 -5.32
N ARG A 132 1.08 22.37 -4.06
CA ARG A 132 2.00 22.39 -2.91
C ARG A 132 3.05 21.28 -2.95
N LEU A 133 2.65 20.06 -3.35
CA LEU A 133 3.60 18.96 -3.52
C LEU A 133 4.63 19.27 -4.61
N VAL A 134 4.20 19.76 -5.75
CA VAL A 134 5.10 20.14 -6.85
C VAL A 134 6.05 21.24 -6.38
N ASP A 135 5.56 22.27 -5.70
CA ASP A 135 6.38 23.36 -5.21
C ASP A 135 7.41 22.92 -4.16
N GLN A 136 7.04 21.99 -3.26
CA GLN A 136 7.97 21.42 -2.29
C GLN A 136 9.10 20.63 -2.96
N TYR A 137 8.79 19.87 -4.01
CA TYR A 137 9.76 18.98 -4.64
C TYR A 137 10.53 19.62 -5.81
N LYS A 138 10.15 20.84 -6.26
CA LYS A 138 10.93 21.63 -7.23
C LYS A 138 12.35 21.93 -6.77
N ALA A 139 12.56 22.12 -5.46
CA ALA A 139 13.86 22.45 -4.89
C ALA A 139 14.65 21.21 -4.42
N THR A 140 14.05 20.02 -4.48
CA THR A 140 14.67 18.79 -3.98
C THR A 140 15.66 18.27 -5.02
N THR A 141 16.92 18.10 -4.61
CA THR A 141 17.90 17.40 -5.43
C THR A 141 17.81 15.90 -5.13
N LEU A 142 17.39 15.11 -6.11
CA LEU A 142 17.35 13.66 -5.99
C LEU A 142 18.77 13.10 -6.13
N SER A 143 19.31 12.54 -5.05
CA SER A 143 20.53 11.73 -5.12
C SER A 143 20.14 10.30 -5.54
N ILE A 144 19.93 10.12 -6.85
CA ILE A 144 19.69 8.80 -7.43
C ILE A 144 21.03 8.04 -7.37
N LYS A 145 21.04 6.88 -6.69
CA LYS A 145 22.23 6.02 -6.58
C LYS A 145 22.42 5.15 -7.81
#